data_AF-A0A0G0LZP1-F1
#
_entry.id   AF-A0A0G0LZP1-F1
#
_cell.length_a   1.000
_cell.length_b   1.000
_cell.length_c   1.000
_cell.angle_alpha   90.00
_cell.angle_beta   90.00
_cell.angle_gamma   90.00
#
_symmetry.space_group_name_H-M   'P 1'
#
loop_
_entity.id
_entity.type
_entity.pdbx_description
1 polymer ?
#
loop_
_entity_poly.entity_id
_entity_poly.type
_entity_poly.pdbx_seq_one_letter_code
_entity_poly.pdbx_strand_id
1 'polypeptide(L)'
;MRTSEAGTTLVETIVALSIAVVIIGGITSLVITSLGNATYTKVQDQAESLAQEGIETVRQKANSNYSFFVSTYNKTNYCMGPDLSLIERAFDCNNYKVKTIYTREVTLTQGGDCGESNTKAS
;
A
#
# COMPACT_ATOMS: atom_id res chain seq x y z
N MET A 1 24.82 2.39 -66.28
CA MET A 1 23.95 1.59 -65.39
C MET A 1 23.27 2.57 -64.44
N ARG A 2 22.00 2.93 -64.69
CA ARG A 2 21.21 3.80 -63.80
C ARG A 2 20.05 2.95 -63.30
N THR A 3 20.18 2.46 -62.08
CA THR A 3 19.20 1.58 -61.45
C THR A 3 18.15 2.44 -60.74
N SER A 4 16.90 2.03 -60.87
CA SER A 4 15.70 2.58 -60.24
C SER A 4 15.88 2.88 -58.74
N GLU A 5 16.20 4.14 -58.37
CA GLU A 5 16.32 4.56 -56.96
C GLU A 5 14.96 4.95 -56.35
N ALA A 6 14.02 5.46 -57.16
CA ALA A 6 12.74 5.96 -56.67
C ALA A 6 11.80 4.86 -56.11
N GLY A 7 11.81 3.67 -56.72
CA GLY A 7 11.01 2.52 -56.25
C GLY A 7 11.56 1.90 -54.97
N THR A 8 12.88 1.93 -54.79
CA THR A 8 13.55 1.40 -53.59
C THR A 8 13.42 2.35 -52.40
N THR A 9 13.45 3.68 -52.60
CA THR A 9 13.28 4.66 -51.51
C THR A 9 11.87 4.65 -50.91
N LEU A 10 10.83 4.38 -51.71
CA LEU A 10 9.46 4.29 -51.19
C LEU A 10 9.26 3.04 -50.30
N VAL A 11 9.80 1.90 -50.71
CA VAL A 11 9.73 0.67 -49.89
C VAL A 11 10.58 0.83 -48.63
N GLU A 12 11.77 1.42 -48.75
CA GLU A 12 12.66 1.69 -47.61
C GLU A 12 12.01 2.59 -46.56
N THR A 13 11.30 3.65 -46.98
CA THR A 13 10.60 4.54 -46.04
C THR A 13 9.42 3.86 -45.34
N ILE A 14 8.65 3.00 -46.03
CA ILE A 14 7.57 2.22 -45.41
C ILE A 14 8.14 1.20 -44.40
N VAL A 15 9.24 0.54 -44.76
CA VAL A 15 9.93 -0.39 -43.86
C VAL A 15 10.47 0.36 -42.64
N ALA A 16 11.13 1.49 -42.83
CA ALA A 16 11.62 2.33 -41.74
C ALA A 16 10.49 2.81 -40.82
N LEU A 17 9.35 3.22 -41.38
CA LEU A 17 8.16 3.60 -40.62
C LEU A 17 7.61 2.43 -39.80
N SER A 18 7.51 1.23 -40.39
CA SER A 18 7.01 0.04 -39.70
C SER A 18 7.90 -0.34 -38.50
N ILE A 19 9.22 -0.25 -38.68
CA ILE A 19 10.19 -0.50 -37.61
C ILE A 19 10.03 0.56 -36.50
N ALA A 20 9.85 1.84 -36.86
CA ALA A 20 9.63 2.90 -35.89
C ALA A 20 8.38 2.66 -35.03
N VAL A 21 7.28 2.20 -35.62
CA VAL A 21 6.05 1.86 -34.88
C VAL A 21 6.30 0.73 -33.88
N VAL A 22 7.01 -0.33 -34.28
CA VAL A 22 7.34 -1.45 -33.39
C VAL A 22 8.20 -0.99 -32.21
N ILE A 23 9.19 -0.14 -32.46
CA ILE A 23 10.07 0.40 -31.41
C ILE A 23 9.25 1.23 -30.41
N ILE A 24 8.40 2.14 -30.89
CA ILE A 24 7.56 2.98 -30.03
C ILE A 24 6.58 2.10 -29.23
N GLY A 25 6.00 1.07 -29.86
CA GLY A 25 5.14 0.09 -29.18
C GLY A 25 5.86 -0.67 -28.06
N GLY A 26 7.12 -1.04 -28.27
CA GLY A 26 7.96 -1.66 -27.24
C GLY A 26 8.23 -0.72 -26.06
N ILE A 27 8.63 0.52 -26.34
CA ILE A 27 8.93 1.52 -25.31
C ILE A 27 7.69 1.84 -24.47
N THR A 28 6.55 2.08 -25.12
CA THR A 28 5.28 2.39 -24.43
C THR A 28 4.84 1.27 -23.50
N SER A 29 4.97 0.01 -23.93
CA SER A 29 4.67 -1.17 -23.10
C SER A 29 5.54 -1.24 -21.83
N LEU A 30 6.84 -0.94 -21.97
CA LEU A 30 7.76 -0.86 -20.84
C LEU A 30 7.38 0.27 -19.88
N VAL A 31 7.03 1.45 -20.40
CA VAL A 31 6.61 2.60 -19.58
C VAL A 31 5.35 2.28 -18.79
N ILE A 32 4.33 1.67 -19.42
CA ILE A 32 3.09 1.26 -18.74
C ILE A 32 3.40 0.30 -17.58
N THR A 33 4.26 -0.68 -17.83
CA THR A 33 4.67 -1.67 -16.81
C THR A 33 5.41 -1.00 -15.65
N SER A 34 6.35 -0.09 -15.96
CA SER A 34 7.09 0.68 -14.98
C SER A 34 6.18 1.55 -14.12
N LEU A 35 5.20 2.22 -14.73
CA LEU A 35 4.23 3.06 -14.02
C LEU A 35 3.32 2.23 -13.11
N GLY A 36 2.88 1.06 -13.58
CA GLY A 36 2.10 0.12 -12.76
C GLY A 36 2.86 -0.28 -11.50
N ASN A 37 4.14 -0.67 -11.66
CA ASN A 37 5.00 -1.05 -10.54
C ASN A 37 5.24 0.13 -9.58
N ALA A 38 5.55 1.32 -10.09
CA ALA A 38 5.78 2.51 -9.27
C ALA A 38 4.53 2.90 -8.46
N THR A 39 3.35 2.78 -9.08
CA THR A 39 2.08 3.06 -8.39
C THR A 39 1.80 2.04 -7.30
N TYR A 40 2.05 0.75 -7.56
CA TYR A 40 1.91 -0.29 -6.56
C TYR A 40 2.82 -0.06 -5.35
N THR A 41 4.11 0.20 -5.58
CA THR A 41 5.07 0.54 -4.53
C THR A 41 4.60 1.75 -3.72
N LYS A 42 4.19 2.82 -4.39
CA LYS A 42 3.67 4.01 -3.70
C LYS A 42 2.47 3.71 -2.82
N VAL A 43 1.53 2.88 -3.29
CA VAL A 43 0.35 2.49 -2.50
C VAL A 43 0.76 1.67 -1.29
N GLN A 44 1.74 0.78 -1.44
CA GLN A 44 2.28 -0.04 -0.36
C GLN A 44 3.04 0.80 0.68
N ASP A 45 3.93 1.70 0.25
CA ASP A 45 4.68 2.60 1.15
C ASP A 45 3.73 3.48 1.98
N GLN A 46 2.65 3.96 1.37
CA GLN A 46 1.61 4.70 2.06
C GLN A 46 0.85 3.84 3.08
N ALA A 47 0.54 2.58 2.75
CA ALA A 47 -0.09 1.66 3.69
C ALA A 47 0.82 1.38 4.89
N GLU A 48 2.13 1.19 4.65
CA GLU A 48 3.11 0.96 5.71
C GLU A 48 3.24 2.19 6.62
N SER A 49 3.37 3.39 6.06
CA SER A 49 3.44 4.63 6.83
C SER A 49 2.19 4.83 7.71
N LEU A 50 0.99 4.57 7.17
CA LEU A 50 -0.26 4.65 7.92
C LEU A 50 -0.38 3.57 9.02
N ALA A 51 0.19 2.39 8.77
CA ALA A 51 0.25 1.31 9.76
C ALA A 51 1.22 1.65 10.89
N GLN A 52 2.39 2.21 10.57
CA GLN A 52 3.36 2.67 11.57
C GLN A 52 2.77 3.78 12.46
N GLU A 53 2.08 4.76 11.86
CA GLU A 53 1.36 5.80 12.60
C GLU A 53 0.30 5.19 13.54
N GLY A 54 -0.43 4.19 13.05
CA GLY A 54 -1.45 3.49 13.84
C GLY A 54 -0.85 2.74 15.03
N ILE A 55 0.25 2.00 14.80
CA ILE A 55 0.96 1.27 15.86
C ILE A 55 1.47 2.23 16.92
N GLU A 56 2.12 3.33 16.52
CA GLU A 56 2.64 4.31 17.47
C GLU A 56 1.52 4.95 18.27
N THR A 57 0.39 5.27 17.64
CA THR A 57 -0.76 5.85 18.34
C THR A 57 -1.35 4.89 19.38
N VAL A 58 -1.50 3.60 19.04
CA VAL A 58 -1.98 2.58 19.98
C VAL A 58 -0.99 2.40 21.13
N ARG A 59 0.31 2.35 20.82
CA ARG A 59 1.39 2.25 21.80
C ARG A 59 1.40 3.45 22.74
N GLN A 60 1.25 4.66 22.22
CA GLN A 60 1.17 5.88 23.02
C GLN A 60 -0.03 5.87 23.95
N LYS A 61 -1.22 5.46 23.46
CA LYS A 61 -2.44 5.31 24.28
C LYS A 61 -2.24 4.29 25.41
N ALA A 62 -1.64 3.14 25.10
CA ALA A 62 -1.33 2.10 26.08
C ALA A 62 -0.31 2.56 27.12
N ASN A 63 0.76 3.25 26.71
CA ASN A 63 1.80 3.75 27.61
C ASN A 63 1.35 4.93 28.47
N SER A 64 0.42 5.75 27.97
CA SER A 64 -0.08 6.92 28.70
C SER A 64 -0.92 6.54 29.91
N ASN A 65 -1.83 5.56 29.76
CA ASN A 65 -2.60 5.03 30.88
C ASN A 65 -3.05 3.60 30.57
N TYR A 66 -2.21 2.64 30.96
CA TYR A 66 -2.44 1.23 30.67
C TYR A 66 -3.74 0.69 31.29
N SER A 67 -4.04 1.07 32.54
CA SER A 67 -5.25 0.60 33.23
C SER A 67 -6.54 1.08 32.54
N PHE A 68 -6.56 2.35 32.13
CA PHE A 68 -7.66 2.90 31.33
C PHE A 68 -7.72 2.28 29.93
N PHE A 69 -6.58 2.04 29.30
CA PHE A 69 -6.51 1.43 27.98
C PHE A 69 -7.09 0.02 27.97
N VAL A 70 -6.70 -0.84 28.91
CA VAL A 70 -7.18 -2.22 28.99
C VAL A 70 -8.66 -2.28 29.39
N SER A 71 -9.14 -1.37 30.26
CA SER A 71 -10.56 -1.32 30.65
C SER A 71 -11.46 -0.78 29.54
N THR A 72 -10.96 0.17 28.75
CA THR A 72 -11.70 0.77 27.61
C THR A 72 -11.67 -0.15 26.38
N TYR A 73 -10.54 -0.78 26.10
CA TYR A 73 -10.32 -1.62 24.93
C TYR A 73 -10.22 -3.10 25.31
N ASN A 74 -11.33 -3.65 25.81
CA ASN A 74 -11.41 -5.04 26.30
C ASN A 74 -11.77 -6.10 25.24
N LYS A 75 -12.12 -5.69 24.02
CA LYS A 75 -12.35 -6.55 22.86
C LYS A 75 -11.07 -6.86 22.10
N THR A 76 -11.13 -7.83 21.20
CA THR A 76 -9.99 -8.28 20.41
C THR A 76 -9.76 -7.44 19.16
N ASN A 77 -10.80 -6.96 18.47
CA ASN A 77 -10.65 -6.30 17.16
C ASN A 77 -11.26 -4.90 17.14
N TYR A 78 -10.52 -3.94 16.60
CA TYR A 78 -10.92 -2.56 16.43
C TYR A 78 -10.60 -2.06 15.03
N CYS A 79 -11.45 -1.19 14.53
CA CYS A 79 -11.16 -0.36 13.38
C CYS A 79 -10.50 0.93 13.84
N MET A 80 -9.44 1.35 13.17
CA MET A 80 -8.84 2.65 13.41
C MET A 80 -9.38 3.67 12.42
N GLY A 81 -10.12 4.65 12.93
CA GLY A 81 -10.67 5.76 12.17
C GLY A 81 -9.62 6.70 11.58
N PRO A 82 -10.02 7.63 10.69
CA PRO A 82 -9.13 8.66 10.17
C PRO A 82 -8.64 9.63 11.26
N ASP A 83 -9.38 9.74 12.37
CA ASP A 83 -9.06 10.52 13.56
C ASP A 83 -8.19 9.77 14.58
N LEU A 84 -7.68 8.59 14.22
CA LEU A 84 -6.90 7.71 15.10
C LEU A 84 -7.67 7.22 16.34
N SER A 85 -9.00 7.28 16.31
CA SER A 85 -9.85 6.63 17.30
C SER A 85 -9.90 5.12 17.04
N LEU A 86 -9.99 4.35 18.13
CA LEU A 86 -10.22 2.91 18.08
C LEU A 86 -11.72 2.66 18.27
N ILE A 87 -12.35 2.05 17.28
CA ILE A 87 -13.79 1.81 17.24
C ILE A 87 -13.98 0.30 17.22
N GLU A 88 -14.83 -0.23 18.11
CA GLU A 88 -15.10 -1.67 18.18
C GLU A 88 -15.54 -2.19 16.81
N ARG A 89 -14.90 -3.27 16.34
CA ARG A 89 -15.21 -3.84 15.04
C ARG A 89 -16.51 -4.65 15.13
N ALA A 90 -17.59 -4.13 14.54
CA ALA A 90 -18.86 -4.84 14.44
C ALA A 90 -18.89 -5.88 13.30
N PHE A 91 -18.36 -5.54 12.12
CA PHE A 91 -18.33 -6.43 10.94
C PHE A 91 -17.07 -6.19 10.09
N ASP A 92 -16.98 -5.01 9.48
CA ASP A 92 -15.84 -4.56 8.69
C ASP A 92 -15.42 -3.15 9.10
N CYS A 93 -14.26 -2.72 8.61
CA CYS A 93 -13.74 -1.39 8.85
C CYS A 93 -13.90 -0.46 7.63
N ASN A 94 -14.80 -0.80 6.69
CA ASN A 94 -14.97 -0.07 5.42
C ASN A 94 -15.58 1.32 5.60
N ASN A 95 -16.29 1.56 6.71
CA ASN A 95 -16.82 2.88 7.06
C ASN A 95 -15.74 3.82 7.62
N TYR A 96 -14.55 3.30 7.91
CA TYR A 96 -13.45 4.01 8.58
C TYR A 96 -12.24 4.17 7.65
N LYS A 97 -12.50 4.36 6.35
CA LYS A 97 -11.43 4.50 5.36
C LYS A 97 -10.59 5.74 5.60
N VAL A 98 -9.29 5.55 5.44
CA VAL A 98 -8.27 6.59 5.48
C VAL A 98 -7.78 6.83 4.06
N LYS A 99 -7.72 8.10 3.65
CA LYS A 99 -7.35 8.49 2.27
C LYS A 99 -8.13 7.69 1.20
N THR A 100 -9.40 7.40 1.46
CA THR A 100 -10.37 6.79 0.52
C THR A 100 -10.15 5.31 0.17
N ILE A 101 -8.94 4.77 0.27
CA ILE A 101 -8.61 3.39 -0.17
C ILE A 101 -8.01 2.51 0.93
N TYR A 102 -7.55 3.10 2.04
CA TYR A 102 -6.91 2.34 3.12
C TYR A 102 -7.87 2.10 4.26
N THR A 103 -7.73 0.94 4.87
CA THR A 103 -8.45 0.57 6.08
C THR A 103 -7.42 0.08 7.09
N ARG A 104 -7.55 0.52 8.34
CA ARG A 104 -6.65 0.12 9.43
C ARG A 104 -7.42 -0.71 10.45
N GLU A 105 -6.91 -1.90 10.72
CA GLU A 105 -7.44 -2.79 11.75
C GLU A 105 -6.38 -2.99 12.84
N VAL A 106 -6.83 -2.98 14.07
CA VAL A 106 -6.00 -3.19 15.26
C VAL A 106 -6.57 -4.38 16.00
N THR A 107 -5.79 -5.44 16.10
CA THR A 107 -6.11 -6.59 16.94
C THR A 107 -5.31 -6.48 18.24
N LEU A 108 -6.03 -6.32 19.35
CA LEU A 108 -5.46 -6.31 20.69
C LEU A 108 -5.63 -7.69 21.31
N THR A 109 -4.51 -8.36 21.58
CA THR A 109 -4.49 -9.60 22.34
C THR A 109 -3.99 -9.32 23.73
N GLN A 110 -4.85 -9.51 24.73
CA GLN A 110 -4.44 -9.48 26.13
C GLN A 110 -3.80 -10.84 26.45
N GLY A 111 -2.51 -10.96 26.14
CA GLY A 111 -1.71 -12.09 26.58
C GLY A 111 -1.29 -11.89 28.02
N GLY A 112 -1.64 -12.85 28.90
CA GLY A 112 -1.01 -13.02 30.21
C GLY A 112 0.42 -13.55 30.06
N ASP A 113 1.22 -12.91 29.22
CA ASP A 113 2.63 -13.28 28.98
C ASP A 113 3.56 -12.67 30.05
N CYS A 114 2.98 -11.84 30.91
CA CYS A 114 3.52 -11.56 32.21
C CYS A 114 2.91 -12.61 33.15
N GLY A 115 3.71 -13.56 33.63
CA GLY A 115 3.34 -14.32 34.82
C GLY A 115 3.01 -13.36 35.97
N GLU A 116 2.46 -13.86 37.08
CA GLU A 116 2.03 -13.11 38.28
C GLU A 116 3.06 -12.11 38.87
N SER A 117 4.27 -12.03 38.29
CA SER A 117 5.38 -11.14 38.63
C SER A 117 5.68 -10.00 37.62
N ASN A 118 4.85 -9.74 36.60
CA ASN A 118 5.04 -8.64 35.64
C ASN A 118 6.38 -8.64 34.85
N THR A 119 7.03 -9.79 34.70
CA THR A 119 8.24 -9.94 33.89
C THR A 119 7.96 -10.77 32.65
N LYS A 120 8.42 -10.25 31.50
CA LYS A 120 8.36 -10.94 30.20
C LYS A 120 9.18 -12.23 30.32
N ALA A 121 8.58 -13.39 30.05
CA ALA A 121 9.33 -14.63 29.93
C ALA A 121 10.31 -14.52 28.75
N SER A 122 11.60 -14.69 29.04
CA SER A 122 12.69 -14.73 28.06
C SER A 122 12.60 -15.97 27.18
#